data_AF-A0A7M7LL12-F1
#
_entry.id   AF-A0A7M7LL12-F1
#
_cell.length_a   1.000
_cell.length_b   1.000
_cell.length_c   1.000
_cell.angle_alpha   90.00
_cell.angle_beta   90.00
_cell.angle_gamma   90.00
#
_symmetry.space_group_name_H-M   'P 1'
#
loop_
_entity.id
_entity.type
_entity.pdbx_description
1 polymer ?
#
loop_
_entity_poly.entity_id
_entity_poly.type
_entity_poly.pdbx_seq_one_letter_code
_entity_poly.pdbx_strand_id
1 'polypeptide(L)'
;MNPFLTNRIPRCNSPSLYKMDAYTSSSMSSEADDSEGKTSSYCFMHAIDTHGRVIPFSEKSFNKFLECSTLWKELENRPESVIASKADGLQFDDVCTTTRKRQGRAGYHVECYRHFCNLTSIRRAKDKSRKAQISTEVDGVLAARNLQETSDAWVEPEPKRLLRSDATSSPCPGRPHVLPIECVICKSTKYVKESFSQKRKVERLIRCETLSGGQLVKAAEIRNDEKLLLKIRGKDLVALEVRYHRSCYLCYCRVVKPKVESDVHLKQSYVVSYVKFCQNVIERRIIRGQEILRLTKLLKLFVKTVKEVEGLEAANYKSANLKRRLKESYPVLCFSRPSRQYESEIVFVESLGVEDVIESAVVDVSSEESQSESDGSMYTTKQVRTDERSLRTLYAAAQIIKTSLDDMDMKTTWPPTSDDLNITQSKKLIPWQLFNFLGWMSGVSHEPREEKVTVSTDDERKVLSIAQDIVYLKTKGRCVLPKHHALGMSVRHLTGSAKLISILNGLGHSVSRSVVLAHDTALAKRQLALGDQILPDGVQPIFTTLVYDNNDFGEETVSGKGTTHNTNGIIVQHPITQPEREPSKIAIPKSRKIAFEVPPVELVTYFGRRTSTI
;
A
#
# COMPACT_ATOMS: atom_id res chain seq x y z
N MET A 1 44.68 15.72 50.41
CA MET A 1 44.17 14.33 50.51
C MET A 1 43.35 14.21 51.79
N ASN A 2 42.02 14.09 51.68
CA ASN A 2 41.10 13.43 52.64
C ASN A 2 39.64 13.76 52.25
N PRO A 3 38.70 12.81 52.28
CA PRO A 3 37.28 13.07 52.06
C PRO A 3 36.50 13.12 53.38
N PHE A 4 35.89 14.25 53.71
CA PHE A 4 34.90 14.35 54.79
C PHE A 4 33.83 15.39 54.47
N LEU A 5 32.56 14.94 54.46
CA LEU A 5 31.34 15.65 54.92
C LEU A 5 30.92 16.95 54.17
N THR A 6 29.64 17.37 54.09
CA THR A 6 28.42 16.94 54.82
C THR A 6 27.13 17.27 54.03
N ASN A 7 26.11 16.40 54.15
CA ASN A 7 24.66 16.64 54.36
C ASN A 7 23.93 17.83 53.66
N ARG A 8 22.72 17.63 53.09
CA ARG A 8 21.49 17.26 53.84
C ARG A 8 20.40 16.56 53.00
N ILE A 9 19.83 15.48 53.56
CA ILE A 9 18.49 14.93 53.28
C ILE A 9 17.86 14.48 54.61
N PRO A 10 16.62 14.87 54.95
CA PRO A 10 15.69 14.15 55.85
C PRO A 10 14.58 13.43 55.03
N ARG A 11 14.02 12.22 55.29
CA ARG A 11 13.82 11.34 56.48
C ARG A 11 12.98 11.98 57.60
N CYS A 12 11.89 11.42 58.15
CA CYS A 12 11.16 10.13 58.02
C CYS A 12 9.61 10.39 58.07
N ASN A 13 8.65 9.47 57.85
CA ASN A 13 8.27 8.33 58.72
C ASN A 13 7.31 7.29 58.05
N SER A 14 7.29 6.09 58.63
CA SER A 14 6.44 4.90 58.34
C SER A 14 5.23 4.84 59.33
N PRO A 15 4.49 3.72 59.61
CA PRO A 15 4.63 2.26 59.37
C PRO A 15 3.70 1.73 58.23
N SER A 16 3.27 0.47 58.03
CA SER A 16 3.40 -0.87 58.66
C SER A 16 3.31 -1.97 57.55
N LEU A 17 4.03 -3.11 57.55
CA LEU A 17 3.80 -4.41 58.23
C LEU A 17 2.39 -5.01 58.06
N TYR A 18 2.18 -6.31 57.74
CA TYR A 18 3.01 -7.53 57.89
C TYR A 18 2.91 -8.52 56.68
N LYS A 19 3.81 -9.51 56.64
CA LYS A 19 3.79 -10.69 55.73
C LYS A 19 4.45 -11.89 56.44
N MET A 20 3.81 -13.08 56.44
CA MET A 20 4.29 -14.44 56.78
C MET A 20 3.06 -15.31 57.14
N ASP A 21 3.09 -16.65 57.20
CA ASP A 21 3.55 -17.68 56.26
C ASP A 21 3.06 -19.06 56.78
N ALA A 22 2.74 -20.00 55.89
CA ALA A 22 2.52 -21.45 56.10
C ALA A 22 1.50 -21.97 57.15
N TYR A 23 0.76 -23.04 56.83
CA TYR A 23 0.83 -24.36 57.52
C TYR A 23 -0.02 -25.43 56.81
N THR A 24 0.23 -26.70 57.12
CA THR A 24 -0.22 -27.92 56.42
C THR A 24 -1.38 -28.68 57.07
N SER A 25 -2.21 -29.29 56.21
CA SER A 25 -2.91 -30.58 56.34
C SER A 25 -3.98 -30.84 57.43
N SER A 26 -4.88 -31.76 57.08
CA SER A 26 -5.66 -32.68 57.93
C SER A 26 -7.05 -32.25 58.44
N SER A 27 -8.06 -32.82 57.76
CA SER A 27 -8.99 -33.84 58.31
C SER A 27 -9.92 -33.54 59.52
N MET A 28 -11.10 -34.19 59.43
CA MET A 28 -12.08 -34.49 60.49
C MET A 28 -13.17 -33.46 60.81
N SER A 29 -14.28 -33.61 60.07
CA SER A 29 -15.64 -33.82 60.60
C SER A 29 -15.97 -33.40 62.05
N SER A 30 -16.93 -32.48 62.17
CA SER A 30 -18.00 -32.54 63.18
C SER A 30 -19.27 -31.91 62.61
N GLU A 31 -20.40 -32.59 62.76
CA GLU A 31 -21.71 -32.13 62.29
C GLU A 31 -22.21 -30.96 63.14
N ALA A 32 -22.80 -29.96 62.48
CA ALA A 32 -23.72 -29.00 63.08
C ALA A 32 -24.69 -28.57 61.98
N ASP A 33 -25.90 -29.13 62.03
CA ASP A 33 -27.03 -28.71 61.21
C ASP A 33 -27.55 -27.40 61.80
N ASP A 34 -27.54 -26.32 61.00
CA ASP A 34 -28.30 -25.13 61.33
C ASP A 34 -28.77 -24.43 60.05
N SER A 35 -30.08 -24.40 59.88
CA SER A 35 -30.75 -24.04 58.63
C SER A 35 -31.05 -22.54 58.54
N GLU A 36 -30.16 -21.78 57.90
CA GLU A 36 -30.48 -20.41 57.44
C GLU A 36 -30.52 -20.31 55.90
N GLY A 37 -31.59 -19.68 55.40
CA GLY A 37 -32.04 -19.84 54.01
C GLY A 37 -31.15 -19.20 52.95
N LYS A 38 -30.58 -20.03 52.05
CA LYS A 38 -29.97 -19.57 50.78
C LYS A 38 -31.01 -18.91 49.88
N THR A 39 -31.12 -17.59 49.95
CA THR A 39 -31.86 -16.79 48.95
C THR A 39 -31.18 -16.92 47.58
N SER A 40 -31.85 -17.54 46.60
CA SER A 40 -31.27 -17.84 45.29
C SER A 40 -31.14 -16.57 44.42
N SER A 41 -29.97 -15.94 44.41
CA SER A 41 -29.76 -14.74 43.58
C SER A 41 -29.67 -15.05 42.09
N TYR A 42 -30.26 -14.22 41.23
CA TYR A 42 -30.24 -14.39 39.77
C TYR A 42 -29.78 -13.14 39.00
N CYS A 43 -29.20 -13.33 37.82
CA CYS A 43 -28.69 -12.24 36.97
C CYS A 43 -29.79 -11.63 36.10
N PHE A 44 -30.18 -10.38 36.37
CA PHE A 44 -31.25 -9.67 35.66
C PHE A 44 -30.87 -9.24 34.22
N MET A 45 -29.57 -9.09 33.95
CA MET A 45 -29.04 -8.59 32.67
C MET A 45 -28.16 -9.61 31.92
N HIS A 46 -28.53 -10.88 31.96
CA HIS A 46 -27.69 -11.97 31.43
C HIS A 46 -27.55 -11.91 29.89
N ALA A 47 -26.47 -11.28 29.41
CA ALA A 47 -26.20 -11.03 28.00
C ALA A 47 -25.05 -11.87 27.41
N ILE A 48 -24.26 -12.54 28.26
CA ILE A 48 -23.18 -13.46 27.89
C ILE A 48 -23.28 -14.67 28.80
N ASP A 49 -23.14 -15.87 28.22
CA ASP A 49 -23.06 -17.14 28.95
C ASP A 49 -21.87 -17.12 29.92
N THR A 50 -22.19 -17.03 31.22
CA THR A 50 -21.24 -16.74 32.30
C THR A 50 -21.73 -17.34 33.62
N HIS A 51 -20.85 -18.03 34.34
CA HIS A 51 -21.16 -18.67 35.63
C HIS A 51 -20.56 -17.94 36.84
N GLY A 52 -20.33 -16.62 36.72
CA GLY A 52 -19.77 -15.79 37.78
C GLY A 52 -20.74 -15.57 38.96
N ARG A 53 -20.22 -15.11 40.11
CA ARG A 53 -21.07 -14.75 41.26
C ARG A 53 -21.99 -13.57 40.90
N VAL A 54 -23.29 -13.72 41.19
CA VAL A 54 -24.28 -12.64 41.10
C VAL A 54 -24.02 -11.61 42.20
N ILE A 55 -23.89 -10.34 41.82
CA ILE A 55 -23.73 -9.19 42.72
C ILE A 55 -25.08 -8.44 42.77
N PRO A 56 -25.63 -8.11 43.96
CA PRO A 56 -26.86 -7.33 44.05
C PRO A 56 -26.64 -5.90 43.50
N PHE A 57 -27.70 -5.30 42.97
CA PHE A 57 -27.62 -3.92 42.49
C PHE A 57 -27.41 -2.93 43.64
N SER A 58 -26.45 -2.03 43.47
CA SER A 58 -26.45 -0.71 44.12
C SER A 58 -27.24 0.29 43.27
N GLU A 59 -27.80 1.32 43.89
CA GLU A 59 -28.54 2.40 43.23
C GLU A 59 -27.76 2.98 42.03
N LYS A 60 -26.49 3.32 42.23
CA LYS A 60 -25.59 3.82 41.17
C LYS A 60 -25.41 2.83 40.01
N SER A 61 -25.30 1.53 40.31
CA SER A 61 -25.20 0.51 39.26
C SER A 61 -26.52 0.25 38.54
N PHE A 62 -27.65 0.41 39.24
CA PHE A 62 -28.98 0.24 38.66
C PHE A 62 -29.34 1.41 37.74
N ASN A 63 -29.10 2.65 38.17
CA ASN A 63 -29.34 3.84 37.35
C ASN A 63 -28.53 3.81 36.05
N LYS A 64 -27.26 3.37 36.10
CA LYS A 64 -26.43 3.15 34.90
C LYS A 64 -26.93 1.98 34.02
N PHE A 65 -27.52 0.96 34.61
CA PHE A 65 -28.18 -0.12 33.85
C PHE A 65 -29.44 0.38 33.13
N LEU A 66 -30.26 1.22 33.77
CA LEU A 66 -31.41 1.87 33.13
C LEU A 66 -30.97 2.82 31.99
N GLU A 67 -29.95 3.65 32.21
CA GLU A 67 -29.36 4.52 31.18
C GLU A 67 -28.87 3.72 29.96
N CYS A 68 -28.23 2.57 30.17
CA CYS A 68 -27.81 1.71 29.07
C CYS A 68 -28.99 0.97 28.42
N SER A 69 -30.03 0.63 29.19
CA SER A 69 -31.24 -0.01 28.69
C SER A 69 -32.01 0.90 27.73
N THR A 70 -32.22 2.18 28.04
CA THR A 70 -32.89 3.10 27.11
C THR A 70 -32.15 3.19 25.77
N LEU A 71 -30.81 3.23 25.80
CA LEU A 71 -29.96 3.25 24.60
C LEU A 71 -29.98 1.93 23.79
N TRP A 72 -30.21 0.79 24.44
CA TRP A 72 -30.39 -0.51 23.77
C TRP A 72 -31.82 -0.70 23.24
N LYS A 73 -32.84 -0.12 23.90
CA LYS A 73 -34.25 -0.19 23.49
C LYS A 73 -34.49 0.44 22.10
N GLU A 74 -33.71 1.45 21.73
CA GLU A 74 -33.68 2.04 20.37
C GLU A 74 -33.16 1.09 19.26
N LEU A 75 -32.66 -0.10 19.60
CA LEU A 75 -32.02 -1.02 18.66
C LEU A 75 -32.78 -2.34 18.62
N GLU A 76 -33.63 -2.53 17.63
CA GLU A 76 -34.41 -3.78 17.49
C GLU A 76 -33.53 -4.99 17.12
N ASN A 77 -34.08 -6.20 17.35
CA ASN A 77 -33.48 -7.49 16.98
C ASN A 77 -32.10 -7.80 17.61
N ARG A 78 -31.95 -7.55 18.92
CA ARG A 78 -30.78 -7.96 19.73
C ARG A 78 -31.18 -8.55 21.09
N PRO A 79 -30.39 -9.50 21.64
CA PRO A 79 -30.66 -10.05 22.97
C PRO A 79 -30.54 -8.98 24.06
N GLU A 80 -29.63 -8.02 23.93
CA GLU A 80 -29.51 -6.87 24.84
C GLU A 80 -30.79 -6.01 24.86
N SER A 81 -31.49 -5.89 23.73
CA SER A 81 -32.72 -5.08 23.62
C SER A 81 -33.93 -5.78 24.24
N VAL A 82 -33.98 -7.11 24.21
CA VAL A 82 -34.99 -7.90 24.95
C VAL A 82 -34.78 -7.75 26.47
N ILE A 83 -33.53 -7.64 26.93
CA ILE A 83 -33.21 -7.33 28.33
C ILE A 83 -33.62 -5.89 28.67
N ALA A 84 -33.32 -4.92 27.79
CA ALA A 84 -33.70 -3.53 27.98
C ALA A 84 -35.22 -3.31 28.08
N SER A 85 -36.01 -3.95 27.22
CA SER A 85 -37.48 -3.87 27.27
C SER A 85 -38.08 -4.50 28.55
N LYS A 86 -37.37 -5.43 29.20
CA LYS A 86 -37.76 -5.99 30.51
C LYS A 86 -37.38 -5.08 31.69
N ALA A 87 -36.53 -4.08 31.47
CA ALA A 87 -36.14 -3.10 32.48
C ALA A 87 -37.02 -1.83 32.47
N ASP A 88 -37.92 -1.71 31.49
CA ASP A 88 -38.78 -0.56 31.28
C ASP A 88 -39.79 -0.39 32.43
N GLY A 89 -39.78 0.78 33.09
CA GLY A 89 -40.69 1.09 34.20
C GLY A 89 -40.33 0.49 35.57
N LEU A 90 -39.18 -0.17 35.73
CA LEU A 90 -38.75 -0.70 37.05
C LEU A 90 -38.16 0.38 37.95
N GLN A 91 -38.63 0.48 39.19
CA GLN A 91 -37.98 1.27 40.24
C GLN A 91 -36.87 0.47 40.94
N PHE A 92 -35.89 1.17 41.54
CA PHE A 92 -34.82 0.52 42.31
C PHE A 92 -35.35 -0.25 43.52
N ASP A 93 -36.38 0.29 44.17
CA ASP A 93 -37.04 -0.32 45.33
C ASP A 93 -37.78 -1.62 44.97
N ASP A 94 -38.40 -1.68 43.78
CA ASP A 94 -39.02 -2.92 43.27
C ASP A 94 -37.97 -4.02 43.14
N VAL A 95 -36.79 -3.72 42.57
CA VAL A 95 -35.73 -4.72 42.33
C VAL A 95 -35.03 -5.13 43.63
N CYS A 96 -35.04 -4.27 44.66
CA CYS A 96 -34.52 -4.60 45.99
C CYS A 96 -35.52 -5.41 46.85
N THR A 97 -36.82 -5.27 46.63
CA THR A 97 -37.89 -5.89 47.46
C THR A 97 -38.62 -7.06 46.79
N THR A 98 -38.55 -7.24 45.47
CA THR A 98 -39.28 -8.29 44.75
C THR A 98 -38.73 -9.70 44.98
N THR A 99 -39.20 -10.35 46.04
CA THR A 99 -39.28 -11.82 46.10
C THR A 99 -40.50 -12.30 45.29
N ARG A 100 -40.49 -12.11 43.96
CA ARG A 100 -41.51 -12.73 43.10
C ARG A 100 -41.32 -14.26 43.12
N LYS A 101 -42.43 -14.98 43.32
CA LYS A 101 -42.47 -16.41 43.69
C LYS A 101 -41.47 -17.26 42.88
N ARG A 102 -40.57 -17.95 43.60
CA ARG A 102 -39.56 -18.95 43.16
C ARG A 102 -38.21 -18.46 42.58
N GLN A 103 -37.91 -17.16 42.49
CA GLN A 103 -36.56 -16.68 42.15
C GLN A 103 -36.14 -15.58 43.13
N GLY A 104 -35.00 -15.77 43.82
CA GLY A 104 -34.53 -14.89 44.90
C GLY A 104 -33.89 -13.58 44.42
N ARG A 105 -32.97 -13.02 45.20
CA ARG A 105 -32.55 -11.61 45.07
C ARG A 105 -31.93 -11.27 43.70
N ALA A 106 -32.49 -10.29 43.01
CA ALA A 106 -32.01 -9.85 41.69
C ALA A 106 -30.63 -9.16 41.78
N GLY A 107 -29.78 -9.42 40.78
CA GLY A 107 -28.44 -8.85 40.67
C GLY A 107 -27.85 -8.99 39.27
N TYR A 108 -26.53 -8.94 39.14
CA TYR A 108 -25.83 -9.08 37.87
C TYR A 108 -24.48 -9.81 37.99
N HIS A 109 -24.03 -10.47 36.91
CA HIS A 109 -22.63 -10.88 36.78
C HIS A 109 -21.78 -9.68 36.33
N VAL A 110 -20.54 -9.56 36.85
CA VAL A 110 -19.62 -8.47 36.50
C VAL A 110 -19.37 -8.37 34.99
N GLU A 111 -19.33 -9.51 34.31
CA GLU A 111 -19.05 -9.60 32.87
C GLU A 111 -20.27 -9.17 32.04
N CYS A 112 -21.47 -9.62 32.39
CA CYS A 112 -22.73 -9.12 31.82
C CYS A 112 -22.85 -7.60 31.98
N TYR A 113 -22.54 -7.07 33.17
CA TYR A 113 -22.56 -5.63 33.43
C TYR A 113 -21.53 -4.86 32.61
N ARG A 114 -20.30 -5.38 32.48
CA ARG A 114 -19.25 -4.79 31.64
C ARG A 114 -19.60 -4.80 30.16
N HIS A 115 -20.31 -5.81 29.66
CA HIS A 115 -20.73 -5.90 28.27
C HIS A 115 -21.94 -5.00 27.98
N PHE A 116 -23.00 -5.13 28.78
CA PHE A 116 -24.26 -4.42 28.61
C PHE A 116 -24.09 -2.90 28.78
N CYS A 117 -23.33 -2.46 29.80
CA CYS A 117 -23.10 -1.03 30.08
C CYS A 117 -21.89 -0.42 29.35
N ASN A 118 -21.41 -1.04 28.26
CA ASN A 118 -20.31 -0.49 27.46
C ASN A 118 -20.81 0.49 26.40
N LEU A 119 -20.69 1.78 26.69
CA LEU A 119 -21.07 2.86 25.76
C LEU A 119 -20.40 2.75 24.37
N THR A 120 -19.24 2.11 24.25
CA THR A 120 -18.57 1.93 22.94
C THR A 120 -19.17 0.78 22.11
N SER A 121 -19.72 -0.28 22.73
CA SER A 121 -20.46 -1.32 22.00
C SER A 121 -21.83 -0.79 21.56
N ILE A 122 -22.54 -0.08 22.46
CA ILE A 122 -23.81 0.60 22.18
C ILE A 122 -23.67 1.55 20.97
N ARG A 123 -22.69 2.47 20.99
CA ARG A 123 -22.47 3.42 19.88
C ARG A 123 -22.19 2.71 18.55
N ARG A 124 -21.35 1.65 18.56
CA ARG A 124 -21.08 0.83 17.37
C ARG A 124 -22.33 0.10 16.86
N ALA A 125 -23.23 -0.31 17.75
CA ALA A 125 -24.51 -0.91 17.39
C ALA A 125 -25.47 0.11 16.77
N LYS A 126 -25.59 1.31 17.36
CA LYS A 126 -26.35 2.44 16.78
C LYS A 126 -25.83 2.84 15.39
N ASP A 127 -24.52 2.98 15.23
CA ASP A 127 -23.90 3.27 13.93
C ASP A 127 -24.13 2.16 12.89
N LYS A 128 -24.23 0.89 13.31
CA LYS A 128 -24.56 -0.23 12.42
C LYS A 128 -26.04 -0.21 12.01
N SER A 129 -26.95 0.10 12.93
CA SER A 129 -28.39 0.20 12.64
C SER A 129 -28.70 1.36 11.70
N ARG A 130 -28.16 2.56 11.97
CA ARG A 130 -28.32 3.74 11.10
C ARG A 130 -27.82 3.47 9.67
N LYS A 131 -26.72 2.73 9.52
CA LYS A 131 -26.22 2.32 8.18
C LYS A 131 -27.12 1.30 7.48
N ALA A 132 -27.81 0.43 8.23
CA ALA A 132 -28.76 -0.52 7.67
C ALA A 132 -30.05 0.18 7.20
N GLN A 133 -30.58 1.12 7.98
CA GLN A 133 -31.75 1.93 7.60
C GLN A 133 -31.50 2.72 6.32
N ILE A 134 -30.34 3.37 6.20
CA ILE A 134 -29.93 4.11 4.99
C ILE A 134 -29.85 3.18 3.76
N SER A 135 -29.40 1.93 3.89
CA SER A 135 -29.46 0.98 2.76
C SER A 135 -30.90 0.63 2.38
N THR A 136 -31.79 0.39 3.35
CA THR A 136 -33.19 0.03 3.06
C THR A 136 -33.97 1.16 2.40
N GLU A 137 -33.71 2.43 2.76
CA GLU A 137 -34.32 3.59 2.08
C GLU A 137 -33.84 3.71 0.63
N VAL A 138 -32.54 3.52 0.38
CA VAL A 138 -31.97 3.54 -0.98
C VAL A 138 -32.52 2.38 -1.82
N ASP A 139 -32.64 1.18 -1.25
CA ASP A 139 -33.22 0.02 -1.93
C ASP A 139 -34.73 0.19 -2.18
N GLY A 140 -35.48 0.85 -1.28
CA GLY A 140 -36.89 1.18 -1.47
C GLY A 140 -37.14 2.18 -2.61
N VAL A 141 -36.30 3.21 -2.73
CA VAL A 141 -36.34 4.18 -3.85
C VAL A 141 -35.94 3.53 -5.18
N LEU A 142 -35.12 2.48 -5.15
CA LEU A 142 -34.77 1.69 -6.34
C LEU A 142 -35.86 0.66 -6.71
N ALA A 143 -36.56 0.08 -5.72
CA ALA A 143 -37.67 -0.84 -5.95
C ALA A 143 -38.88 -0.15 -6.59
N ALA A 144 -39.22 1.07 -6.13
CA ALA A 144 -40.30 1.88 -6.72
C ALA A 144 -40.06 2.28 -8.19
N ARG A 145 -38.81 2.17 -8.68
CA ARG A 145 -38.44 2.42 -10.08
C ARG A 145 -38.43 1.18 -10.98
N ASN A 146 -38.63 -0.02 -10.42
CA ASN A 146 -38.51 -1.30 -11.13
C ASN A 146 -39.81 -2.13 -11.12
N LEU A 147 -40.98 -1.51 -10.92
CA LEU A 147 -42.28 -2.16 -11.11
C LEU A 147 -42.72 -2.11 -12.59
N GLN A 148 -41.87 -2.65 -13.46
CA GLN A 148 -42.27 -3.16 -14.76
C GLN A 148 -41.33 -4.32 -15.12
N GLU A 149 -41.94 -5.41 -15.60
CA GLU A 149 -41.33 -6.67 -16.06
C GLU A 149 -40.91 -7.72 -14.99
N THR A 150 -41.79 -8.73 -14.91
CA THR A 150 -41.53 -10.15 -14.68
C THR A 150 -41.22 -10.65 -13.27
N SER A 151 -42.14 -11.50 -12.79
CA SER A 151 -41.95 -12.48 -11.73
C SER A 151 -41.04 -13.62 -12.20
N ASP A 152 -40.13 -14.08 -11.34
CA ASP A 152 -39.81 -15.50 -11.22
C ASP A 152 -39.17 -15.82 -9.85
N ALA A 153 -39.17 -17.10 -9.48
CA ALA A 153 -39.07 -17.54 -8.09
C ALA A 153 -37.70 -17.33 -7.40
N TRP A 154 -37.75 -17.00 -6.11
CA TRP A 154 -36.58 -16.89 -5.24
C TRP A 154 -36.04 -18.27 -4.86
N VAL A 155 -34.77 -18.53 -5.16
CA VAL A 155 -33.99 -19.67 -4.64
C VAL A 155 -32.87 -19.13 -3.75
N GLU A 156 -32.72 -19.68 -2.54
CA GLU A 156 -31.68 -19.24 -1.60
C GLU A 156 -30.26 -19.57 -2.10
N PRO A 157 -29.30 -18.63 -2.00
CA PRO A 157 -27.89 -18.91 -2.29
C PRO A 157 -27.15 -19.45 -1.06
N GLU A 158 -26.43 -20.57 -1.24
CA GLU A 158 -25.62 -21.24 -0.22
C GLU A 158 -24.54 -20.37 0.46
N PRO A 159 -24.10 -20.74 1.69
CA PRO A 159 -23.16 -19.96 2.47
C PRO A 159 -21.74 -19.93 1.89
N LYS A 160 -21.18 -18.72 1.81
CA LYS A 160 -19.89 -18.40 1.18
C LYS A 160 -18.69 -19.02 1.92
N ARG A 161 -17.85 -19.78 1.20
CA ARG A 161 -16.51 -20.17 1.68
C ARG A 161 -15.64 -18.93 1.98
N LEU A 162 -15.02 -18.89 3.16
CA LEU A 162 -14.05 -17.87 3.54
C LEU A 162 -12.63 -18.31 3.15
N LEU A 163 -12.09 -17.76 2.06
CA LEU A 163 -10.66 -17.82 1.77
C LEU A 163 -9.96 -16.63 2.42
N ARG A 164 -9.14 -16.90 3.44
CA ARG A 164 -8.15 -15.93 3.97
C ARG A 164 -6.76 -16.35 3.55
N SER A 165 -6.05 -15.43 2.91
CA SER A 165 -4.60 -15.28 3.05
C SER A 165 -4.34 -13.85 3.54
N ASP A 166 -4.45 -13.64 4.85
CA ASP A 166 -4.05 -12.37 5.46
C ASP A 166 -2.54 -12.18 5.27
N ALA A 167 -2.14 -11.18 4.48
CA ALA A 167 -0.76 -10.77 4.29
C ALA A 167 -0.17 -10.00 5.50
N THR A 168 -0.57 -10.40 6.70
CA THR A 168 0.05 -10.04 7.97
C THR A 168 0.49 -11.33 8.64
N SER A 169 1.76 -11.68 8.46
CA SER A 169 2.42 -12.77 9.17
C SER A 169 2.52 -12.46 10.66
N SER A 170 1.42 -12.68 11.36
CA SER A 170 1.43 -12.96 12.79
C SER A 170 2.37 -14.17 13.00
N PRO A 171 3.29 -14.13 13.97
CA PRO A 171 4.33 -15.15 14.08
C PRO A 171 3.71 -16.52 14.34
N CYS A 172 3.96 -17.49 13.46
CA CYS A 172 3.67 -18.90 13.74
C CYS A 172 4.55 -19.33 14.94
N PRO A 173 3.97 -19.69 16.10
CA PRO A 173 4.74 -20.16 17.23
C PRO A 173 5.22 -21.59 16.92
N GLY A 174 6.46 -21.74 16.45
CA GLY A 174 7.00 -23.08 16.17
C GLY A 174 8.26 -23.17 15.30
N ARG A 175 8.63 -22.14 14.52
CA ARG A 175 9.92 -22.12 13.81
C ARG A 175 10.93 -21.22 14.53
N PRO A 176 12.00 -21.75 15.16
CA PRO A 176 13.09 -20.92 15.63
C PRO A 176 13.79 -20.27 14.43
N HIS A 177 13.98 -18.95 14.46
CA HIS A 177 14.79 -18.27 13.45
C HIS A 177 16.24 -18.73 13.56
N VAL A 178 16.89 -18.95 12.41
CA VAL A 178 18.29 -19.43 12.34
C VAL A 178 19.27 -18.44 13.00
N LEU A 179 18.92 -17.15 13.02
CA LEU A 179 19.62 -16.11 13.77
C LEU A 179 18.64 -15.33 14.68
N PRO A 180 19.12 -14.76 15.81
CA PRO A 180 18.29 -13.91 16.68
C PRO A 180 17.67 -12.71 15.94
N ILE A 181 16.52 -12.25 16.43
CA ILE A 181 15.79 -11.09 15.86
C ILE A 181 16.47 -9.77 16.30
N GLU A 182 17.70 -9.54 15.84
CA GLU A 182 18.49 -8.35 16.15
C GLU A 182 19.17 -7.76 14.90
N CYS A 183 19.71 -6.54 15.02
CA CYS A 183 20.54 -5.95 13.98
C CYS A 183 21.95 -6.58 14.03
N VAL A 184 22.36 -7.29 12.97
CA VAL A 184 23.67 -7.97 12.92
C VAL A 184 24.86 -7.01 13.12
N ILE A 185 24.69 -5.73 12.77
CA ILE A 185 25.73 -4.68 12.87
C ILE A 185 25.80 -4.06 14.28
N CYS A 186 24.66 -3.75 14.92
CA CYS A 186 24.66 -2.98 16.18
C CYS A 186 24.11 -3.72 17.41
N LYS A 187 23.49 -4.89 17.25
CA LYS A 187 22.99 -5.79 18.32
C LYS A 187 22.17 -5.10 19.42
N SER A 188 21.47 -4.03 19.04
CA SER A 188 20.77 -3.10 19.95
C SER A 188 19.63 -2.44 19.20
N THR A 189 18.57 -2.05 19.92
CA THR A 189 17.44 -1.31 19.35
C THR A 189 17.83 0.13 19.06
N LYS A 190 17.51 0.62 17.86
CA LYS A 190 17.81 2.00 17.45
C LYS A 190 16.53 2.83 17.39
N TYR A 191 16.64 4.14 17.61
CA TYR A 191 15.53 5.08 17.55
C TYR A 191 15.80 6.16 16.51
N VAL A 192 14.78 6.51 15.72
CA VAL A 192 14.78 7.60 14.74
C VAL A 192 13.68 8.59 15.12
N LYS A 193 13.95 9.89 14.95
CA LYS A 193 12.93 10.93 15.09
C LYS A 193 12.11 11.00 13.79
N GLU A 194 10.80 11.00 13.92
CA GLU A 194 9.89 11.22 12.79
C GLU A 194 9.91 12.71 12.41
N SER A 195 10.12 13.04 11.13
CA SER A 195 10.37 14.42 10.68
C SER A 195 9.24 15.40 11.00
N PHE A 196 7.99 14.94 10.86
CA PHE A 196 6.79 15.74 11.09
C PHE A 196 6.40 15.86 12.57
N SER A 197 6.49 14.77 13.36
CA SER A 197 6.03 14.77 14.76
C SER A 197 7.15 15.00 15.79
N GLN A 198 8.42 14.92 15.38
CA GLN A 198 9.63 14.92 16.23
C GLN A 198 9.68 13.84 17.32
N LYS A 199 8.69 12.94 17.39
CA LYS A 199 8.63 11.83 18.34
C LYS A 199 9.68 10.77 17.99
N ARG A 200 10.25 10.16 19.02
CA ARG A 200 11.19 9.03 18.86
C ARG A 200 10.42 7.75 18.58
N LYS A 201 10.78 7.05 17.50
CA LYS A 201 10.20 5.77 17.08
C LYS A 201 11.32 4.75 16.91
N VAL A 202 11.08 3.49 17.28
CA VAL A 202 12.06 2.42 17.05
C VAL A 202 12.27 2.24 15.54
N GLU A 203 13.52 2.26 15.09
CA GLU A 203 13.89 1.96 13.70
C GLU A 203 13.60 0.48 13.44
N ARG A 204 12.86 0.17 12.38
CA ARG A 204 12.52 -1.22 12.05
C ARG A 204 13.75 -1.94 11.48
N LEU A 205 13.92 -3.20 11.86
CA LEU A 205 14.87 -4.12 11.22
C LEU A 205 14.38 -4.47 9.81
N ILE A 206 15.29 -4.40 8.84
CA ILE A 206 15.11 -4.84 7.46
C ILE A 206 15.79 -6.20 7.30
N ARG A 207 15.16 -7.13 6.57
CA ARG A 207 15.75 -8.43 6.21
C ARG A 207 16.69 -8.27 5.02
N CYS A 208 17.71 -9.10 4.93
CA CYS A 208 18.60 -9.15 3.78
C CYS A 208 17.89 -9.77 2.58
N GLU A 209 17.91 -9.09 1.44
CA GLU A 209 17.23 -9.50 0.19
C GLU A 209 18.22 -10.05 -0.85
N THR A 210 19.52 -10.12 -0.55
CA THR A 210 20.56 -10.56 -1.48
C THR A 210 21.45 -11.62 -0.84
N LEU A 211 21.76 -12.69 -1.59
CA LEU A 211 22.54 -13.85 -1.11
C LEU A 211 23.86 -13.45 -0.41
N SER A 212 24.53 -12.40 -0.92
CA SER A 212 25.81 -11.88 -0.42
C SER A 212 25.71 -10.62 0.44
N GLY A 213 24.51 -10.11 0.73
CA GLY A 213 24.33 -8.85 1.48
C GLY A 213 24.77 -7.58 0.74
N GLY A 214 24.87 -7.63 -0.58
CA GLY A 214 25.22 -6.47 -1.41
C GLY A 214 26.61 -5.92 -1.12
N GLN A 215 26.68 -4.77 -0.44
CA GLN A 215 27.96 -4.14 -0.07
C GLN A 215 28.45 -4.56 1.33
N LEU A 216 27.66 -5.32 2.10
CA LEU A 216 27.95 -5.61 3.51
C LEU A 216 29.23 -6.44 3.72
N VAL A 217 29.40 -7.51 2.93
CA VAL A 217 30.60 -8.37 3.00
C VAL A 217 31.86 -7.56 2.64
N LYS A 218 31.86 -6.85 1.50
CA LYS A 218 32.97 -5.98 1.08
C LYS A 218 33.28 -4.90 2.11
N ALA A 219 32.26 -4.30 2.74
CA ALA A 219 32.44 -3.32 3.80
C ALA A 219 33.06 -3.93 5.07
N ALA A 220 32.75 -5.19 5.39
CA ALA A 220 33.31 -5.90 6.53
C ALA A 220 34.75 -6.37 6.29
N GLU A 221 35.08 -6.78 5.05
CA GLU A 221 36.45 -7.05 4.61
C GLU A 221 37.32 -5.79 4.70
N ILE A 222 36.85 -4.65 4.15
CA ILE A 222 37.57 -3.35 4.22
C ILE A 222 37.73 -2.85 5.67
N ARG A 223 36.77 -3.16 6.55
CA ARG A 223 36.82 -2.77 7.99
C ARG A 223 37.55 -3.80 8.88
N ASN A 224 37.95 -4.94 8.32
CA ASN A 224 38.54 -6.07 9.05
C ASN A 224 37.68 -6.54 10.26
N ASP A 225 36.35 -6.55 10.13
CA ASP A 225 35.43 -6.97 11.20
C ASP A 225 35.23 -8.49 11.19
N GLU A 226 36.20 -9.20 11.77
CA GLU A 226 36.18 -10.67 11.91
C GLU A 226 34.90 -11.19 12.57
N LYS A 227 34.34 -10.47 13.54
CA LYS A 227 33.14 -10.90 14.28
C LYS A 227 31.89 -10.87 13.40
N LEU A 228 31.83 -9.94 12.44
CA LEU A 228 30.79 -9.90 11.43
C LEU A 228 31.09 -10.90 10.30
N LEU A 229 32.33 -10.95 9.81
CA LEU A 229 32.76 -11.84 8.73
C LEU A 229 32.49 -13.33 9.03
N LEU A 230 32.78 -13.81 10.24
CA LEU A 230 32.44 -15.18 10.67
C LEU A 230 30.94 -15.52 10.54
N LYS A 231 30.05 -14.51 10.61
CA LYS A 231 28.61 -14.68 10.45
C LYS A 231 28.13 -14.59 9.00
N ILE A 232 28.83 -13.85 8.12
CA ILE A 232 28.32 -13.51 6.78
C ILE A 232 29.18 -14.03 5.60
N ARG A 233 30.45 -14.37 5.81
CA ARG A 233 31.36 -14.76 4.72
C ARG A 233 31.03 -16.18 4.24
N GLY A 234 30.83 -16.35 2.92
CA GLY A 234 30.55 -17.64 2.29
C GLY A 234 29.22 -18.28 2.66
N LYS A 235 28.26 -17.52 3.22
CA LYS A 235 26.94 -18.01 3.66
C LYS A 235 25.83 -17.25 2.95
N ASP A 236 24.72 -17.93 2.68
CA ASP A 236 23.51 -17.29 2.14
C ASP A 236 22.83 -16.44 3.23
N LEU A 237 22.88 -15.12 3.06
CA LEU A 237 22.34 -14.17 4.05
C LEU A 237 20.80 -14.05 4.00
N VAL A 238 20.18 -14.52 2.92
CA VAL A 238 18.72 -14.61 2.77
C VAL A 238 18.22 -15.83 3.53
N ALA A 239 18.84 -17.00 3.33
CA ALA A 239 18.52 -18.23 4.05
C ALA A 239 18.78 -18.12 5.57
N LEU A 240 19.82 -17.37 5.97
CA LEU A 240 20.09 -17.04 7.38
C LEU A 240 19.12 -15.98 7.98
N GLU A 241 18.18 -15.45 7.19
CA GLU A 241 17.29 -14.33 7.54
C GLU A 241 18.02 -13.11 8.17
N VAL A 242 19.23 -12.77 7.72
CA VAL A 242 20.04 -11.70 8.33
C VAL A 242 19.27 -10.38 8.38
N ARG A 243 19.29 -9.68 9.52
CA ARG A 243 18.56 -8.41 9.70
C ARG A 243 19.47 -7.26 10.12
N TYR A 244 19.14 -6.04 9.67
CA TYR A 244 19.84 -4.82 10.04
C TYR A 244 18.93 -3.58 10.01
N HIS A 245 19.31 -2.54 10.74
CA HIS A 245 18.73 -1.20 10.55
C HIS A 245 19.22 -0.58 9.24
N ARG A 246 18.35 0.13 8.51
CA ARG A 246 18.72 0.82 7.25
C ARG A 246 19.85 1.81 7.48
N SER A 247 19.78 2.56 8.59
CA SER A 247 20.80 3.54 8.96
C SER A 247 22.14 2.88 9.31
N CYS A 248 22.14 1.70 9.94
CA CYS A 248 23.35 0.94 10.24
C CYS A 248 24.02 0.43 8.97
N TYR A 249 23.27 -0.19 8.05
CA TYR A 249 23.81 -0.65 6.76
C TYR A 249 24.45 0.49 5.96
N LEU A 250 23.75 1.63 5.80
CA LEU A 250 24.27 2.78 5.06
C LEU A 250 25.51 3.42 5.70
N CYS A 251 25.59 3.45 7.03
CA CYS A 251 26.76 3.95 7.76
C CYS A 251 27.95 2.99 7.63
N TYR A 252 27.69 1.69 7.77
CA TYR A 252 28.70 0.64 7.70
C TYR A 252 29.34 0.57 6.31
N CYS A 253 28.51 0.47 5.26
CA CYS A 253 28.92 0.36 3.86
C CYS A 253 29.49 1.66 3.24
N ARG A 254 29.52 2.78 3.99
CA ARG A 254 30.08 4.07 3.49
C ARG A 254 31.53 3.92 2.98
N VAL A 255 32.31 3.01 3.56
CA VAL A 255 33.72 2.74 3.17
C VAL A 255 33.89 2.15 1.77
N VAL A 256 32.83 1.58 1.18
CA VAL A 256 32.85 0.96 -0.16
C VAL A 256 32.67 2.01 -1.27
N LYS A 257 32.29 3.25 -0.93
CA LYS A 257 32.15 4.33 -1.91
C LYS A 257 33.52 4.94 -2.22
N PRO A 258 33.91 5.09 -3.50
CA PRO A 258 35.20 5.66 -3.85
C PRO A 258 35.32 7.11 -3.37
N LYS A 259 36.50 7.48 -2.85
CA LYS A 259 36.91 8.88 -2.74
C LYS A 259 36.98 9.46 -4.16
N VAL A 260 36.47 10.67 -4.34
CA VAL A 260 36.43 11.32 -5.65
C VAL A 260 37.79 11.97 -5.95
N GLU A 261 38.67 11.23 -6.61
CA GLU A 261 40.00 11.71 -7.06
C GLU A 261 39.93 12.50 -8.40
N SER A 262 38.75 12.57 -9.03
CA SER A 262 38.56 13.17 -10.36
C SER A 262 38.62 14.71 -10.42
N ASP A 263 38.78 15.42 -9.29
CA ASP A 263 38.65 16.89 -9.23
C ASP A 263 39.96 17.64 -9.60
N VAL A 264 41.06 16.92 -9.84
CA VAL A 264 42.32 17.51 -10.34
C VAL A 264 42.28 17.63 -11.86
N HIS A 265 41.98 16.54 -12.58
CA HIS A 265 42.07 16.50 -14.05
C HIS A 265 41.03 17.39 -14.77
N LEU A 266 39.92 17.73 -14.08
CA LEU A 266 38.89 18.64 -14.57
C LEU A 266 39.20 20.14 -14.34
N LYS A 267 40.23 20.49 -13.56
CA LYS A 267 40.62 21.90 -13.35
C LYS A 267 41.33 22.53 -14.56
N GLN A 268 41.87 21.72 -15.46
CA GLN A 268 42.72 22.15 -16.57
C GLN A 268 42.14 21.91 -17.97
N SER A 269 40.88 21.46 -18.09
CA SER A 269 40.22 21.40 -19.40
C SER A 269 39.77 22.77 -19.89
N TYR A 270 39.86 22.98 -21.21
CA TYR A 270 39.31 24.14 -21.94
C TYR A 270 39.82 25.52 -21.45
N VAL A 271 41.13 25.65 -21.21
CA VAL A 271 41.73 26.89 -20.67
C VAL A 271 41.63 28.06 -21.65
N VAL A 272 41.89 27.82 -22.94
CA VAL A 272 41.89 28.88 -23.97
C VAL A 272 40.47 29.39 -24.19
N SER A 273 39.51 28.47 -24.33
CA SER A 273 38.08 28.78 -24.44
C SER A 273 37.54 29.47 -23.20
N TYR A 274 38.02 29.12 -22.00
CA TYR A 274 37.61 29.78 -20.76
C TYR A 274 38.02 31.26 -20.74
N VAL A 275 39.28 31.57 -21.06
CA VAL A 275 39.75 32.97 -21.14
C VAL A 275 38.92 33.77 -22.15
N LYS A 276 38.65 33.19 -23.32
CA LYS A 276 37.85 33.86 -24.37
C LYS A 276 36.39 34.06 -23.97
N PHE A 277 35.79 33.08 -23.31
CA PHE A 277 34.44 33.15 -22.75
C PHE A 277 34.35 34.25 -21.68
N CYS A 278 35.33 34.33 -20.78
CA CYS A 278 35.38 35.35 -19.73
C CYS A 278 35.42 36.77 -20.31
N GLN A 279 36.30 37.04 -21.28
CA GLN A 279 36.36 38.34 -21.97
C GLN A 279 35.06 38.69 -22.72
N ASN A 280 34.48 37.74 -23.46
CA ASN A 280 33.36 38.02 -24.35
C ASN A 280 31.99 38.02 -23.65
N VAL A 281 31.81 37.23 -22.58
CA VAL A 281 30.53 37.04 -21.89
C VAL A 281 30.56 37.68 -20.51
N ILE A 282 31.51 37.31 -19.65
CA ILE A 282 31.53 37.78 -18.26
C ILE A 282 31.86 39.28 -18.20
N GLU A 283 32.98 39.69 -18.80
CA GLU A 283 33.45 41.08 -18.73
C GLU A 283 32.57 42.04 -19.54
N ARG A 284 32.21 41.69 -20.78
CA ARG A 284 31.41 42.57 -21.64
C ARG A 284 29.93 42.62 -21.27
N ARG A 285 29.31 41.48 -20.96
CA ARG A 285 27.86 41.41 -20.76
C ARG A 285 27.44 41.55 -19.31
N ILE A 286 28.02 40.76 -18.41
CA ILE A 286 27.63 40.77 -16.98
C ILE A 286 28.27 41.95 -16.25
N ILE A 287 29.57 42.18 -16.43
CA ILE A 287 30.29 43.22 -15.66
C ILE A 287 30.06 44.62 -16.28
N ARG A 288 30.34 44.81 -17.57
CA ARG A 288 30.15 46.12 -18.23
C ARG A 288 28.71 46.40 -18.64
N GLY A 289 27.98 45.38 -19.11
CA GLY A 289 26.59 45.51 -19.55
C GLY A 289 25.54 45.30 -18.46
N GLN A 290 25.95 44.96 -17.23
CA GLN A 290 25.08 44.64 -16.08
C GLN A 290 23.99 43.59 -16.35
N GLU A 291 24.18 42.71 -17.35
CA GLU A 291 23.18 41.73 -17.75
C GLU A 291 23.06 40.58 -16.73
N ILE A 292 21.84 40.32 -16.27
CA ILE A 292 21.52 39.21 -15.36
C ILE A 292 21.37 37.91 -16.18
N LEU A 293 22.29 36.96 -16.02
CA LEU A 293 22.30 35.71 -16.80
C LEU A 293 22.09 34.46 -15.94
N ARG A 294 21.20 33.56 -16.40
CA ARG A 294 21.02 32.23 -15.79
C ARG A 294 22.25 31.35 -16.05
N LEU A 295 22.69 30.60 -15.03
CA LEU A 295 23.86 29.71 -15.08
C LEU A 295 23.76 28.63 -16.18
N THR A 296 22.55 28.20 -16.53
CA THR A 296 22.31 27.30 -17.69
C THR A 296 22.59 27.98 -19.03
N LYS A 297 22.22 29.26 -19.20
CA LYS A 297 22.55 30.05 -20.40
C LYS A 297 24.07 30.29 -20.47
N LEU A 298 24.72 30.58 -19.34
CA LEU A 298 26.18 30.70 -19.27
C LEU A 298 26.89 29.40 -19.62
N LEU A 299 26.39 28.24 -19.17
CA LEU A 299 26.95 26.94 -19.59
C LEU A 299 26.77 26.71 -21.09
N LYS A 300 25.60 27.00 -21.67
CA LYS A 300 25.37 26.91 -23.12
C LYS A 300 26.31 27.82 -23.91
N LEU A 301 26.53 29.06 -23.45
CA LEU A 301 27.48 29.99 -24.05
C LEU A 301 28.93 29.50 -23.94
N PHE A 302 29.35 28.96 -22.79
CA PHE A 302 30.67 28.38 -22.60
C PHE A 302 30.91 27.18 -23.52
N VAL A 303 29.97 26.21 -23.58
CA VAL A 303 30.06 25.05 -24.48
C VAL A 303 30.13 25.49 -25.95
N LYS A 304 29.39 26.54 -26.34
CA LYS A 304 29.50 27.16 -27.68
C LYS A 304 30.92 27.72 -27.91
N THR A 305 31.48 28.48 -26.97
CA THR A 305 32.86 29.01 -27.09
C THR A 305 33.90 27.89 -27.16
N VAL A 306 33.73 26.76 -26.44
CA VAL A 306 34.65 25.62 -26.57
C VAL A 306 34.62 25.02 -27.98
N LYS A 307 33.42 24.89 -28.57
CA LYS A 307 33.27 24.41 -29.95
C LYS A 307 33.86 25.38 -30.98
N GLU A 308 33.75 26.69 -30.75
CA GLU A 308 34.28 27.74 -31.64
C GLU A 308 35.80 27.93 -31.55
N VAL A 309 36.40 27.79 -30.36
CA VAL A 309 37.82 28.12 -30.12
C VAL A 309 38.73 26.90 -30.12
N GLU A 310 38.28 25.77 -29.56
CA GLU A 310 39.08 24.54 -29.44
C GLU A 310 38.56 23.41 -30.36
N GLY A 311 37.41 23.57 -31.01
CA GLY A 311 36.80 22.54 -31.87
C GLY A 311 36.26 21.31 -31.12
N LEU A 312 36.25 21.35 -29.79
CA LEU A 312 35.89 20.22 -28.92
C LEU A 312 34.43 20.27 -28.46
N GLU A 313 33.79 19.12 -28.28
CA GLU A 313 32.43 19.05 -27.73
C GLU A 313 32.43 18.86 -26.20
N ALA A 314 32.20 19.95 -25.48
CA ALA A 314 32.16 19.99 -24.01
C ALA A 314 30.83 19.47 -23.39
N ALA A 315 30.17 18.49 -24.02
CA ALA A 315 28.85 17.99 -23.61
C ALA A 315 28.81 17.45 -22.16
N ASN A 316 29.92 16.89 -21.68
CA ASN A 316 30.06 16.35 -20.31
C ASN A 316 30.40 17.41 -19.24
N TYR A 317 30.54 18.70 -19.62
CA TYR A 317 30.98 19.75 -18.69
C TYR A 317 29.81 20.25 -17.81
N LYS A 318 29.97 20.15 -16.48
CA LYS A 318 28.89 20.44 -15.53
C LYS A 318 28.84 21.92 -15.12
N SER A 319 27.63 22.46 -14.95
CA SER A 319 27.39 23.83 -14.46
C SER A 319 28.06 24.13 -13.11
N ALA A 320 28.16 23.14 -12.23
CA ALA A 320 28.86 23.26 -10.95
C ALA A 320 30.37 23.56 -11.11
N ASN A 321 31.01 22.99 -12.13
CA ASN A 321 32.43 23.22 -12.41
C ASN A 321 32.65 24.63 -12.97
N LEU A 322 31.78 25.06 -13.90
CA LEU A 322 31.79 26.42 -14.43
C LEU A 322 31.59 27.46 -13.31
N LYS A 323 30.59 27.23 -12.42
CA LYS A 323 30.33 28.08 -11.26
C LYS A 323 31.54 28.17 -10.32
N ARG A 324 32.18 27.03 -10.02
CA ARG A 324 33.38 27.01 -9.16
C ARG A 324 34.50 27.86 -9.77
N ARG A 325 34.80 27.64 -11.06
CA ARG A 325 35.85 28.37 -11.78
C ARG A 325 35.56 29.87 -11.90
N LEU A 326 34.29 30.26 -12.14
CA LEU A 326 33.88 31.66 -12.18
C LEU A 326 33.98 32.36 -10.82
N LYS A 327 33.68 31.66 -9.71
CA LYS A 327 33.90 32.19 -8.36
C LYS A 327 35.37 32.37 -8.02
N GLU A 328 36.23 31.49 -8.52
CA GLU A 328 37.68 31.58 -8.37
C GLU A 328 38.26 32.76 -9.19
N SER A 329 37.76 33.02 -10.41
CA SER A 329 38.30 34.09 -11.28
C SER A 329 37.61 35.46 -11.18
N TYR A 330 36.35 35.53 -10.77
CA TYR A 330 35.61 36.79 -10.59
C TYR A 330 34.81 36.77 -9.26
N PRO A 331 35.45 37.12 -8.12
CA PRO A 331 34.78 37.18 -6.82
C PRO A 331 33.60 38.17 -6.75
N VAL A 332 33.56 39.15 -7.65
CA VAL A 332 32.50 40.17 -7.79
C VAL A 332 31.17 39.63 -8.36
N LEU A 333 31.12 38.37 -8.79
CA LEU A 333 29.90 37.75 -9.31
C LEU A 333 29.04 37.17 -8.18
N CYS A 334 27.85 37.74 -8.00
CA CYS A 334 26.81 37.21 -7.15
C CYS A 334 26.10 36.03 -7.83
N PHE A 335 25.81 34.98 -7.06
CA PHE A 335 25.08 33.79 -7.53
C PHE A 335 23.84 33.59 -6.67
N SER A 336 22.70 34.13 -7.09
CA SER A 336 21.44 33.99 -6.36
C SER A 336 20.69 32.73 -6.78
N ARG A 337 20.05 32.08 -5.79
CA ARG A 337 19.18 30.92 -6.01
C ARG A 337 17.74 31.39 -6.19
N PRO A 338 17.08 31.04 -7.30
CA PRO A 338 15.66 31.30 -7.48
C PRO A 338 14.83 30.64 -6.37
N SER A 339 13.67 31.22 -6.07
CA SER A 339 12.71 30.67 -5.11
C SER A 339 12.18 29.28 -5.50
N ARG A 340 12.34 28.88 -6.76
CA ARG A 340 11.90 27.58 -7.31
C ARG A 340 13.09 26.66 -7.55
N GLN A 341 13.05 25.46 -6.97
CA GLN A 341 14.19 24.52 -6.94
C GLN A 341 14.61 23.96 -8.32
N TYR A 342 13.74 24.03 -9.33
CA TYR A 342 14.03 23.57 -10.69
C TYR A 342 14.70 24.64 -11.57
N GLU A 343 14.75 25.90 -11.11
CA GLU A 343 15.33 26.99 -11.87
C GLU A 343 16.83 27.13 -11.58
N SER A 344 17.63 27.30 -12.64
CA SER A 344 19.08 27.50 -12.50
C SER A 344 19.40 28.88 -11.92
N GLU A 345 20.39 28.92 -11.02
CA GLU A 345 20.94 30.12 -10.38
C GLU A 345 21.19 31.27 -11.37
N ILE A 346 20.89 32.50 -10.95
CA ILE A 346 21.18 33.73 -11.69
C ILE A 346 22.54 34.30 -11.28
N VAL A 347 23.22 34.92 -12.23
CA VAL A 347 24.57 35.50 -12.09
C VAL A 347 24.54 36.96 -12.50
N PHE A 348 25.01 37.84 -11.61
CA PHE A 348 25.00 39.30 -11.75
C PHE A 348 26.11 39.93 -10.89
N VAL A 349 26.28 41.25 -10.93
CA VAL A 349 27.26 42.00 -10.10
C VAL A 349 26.54 42.71 -8.95
N GLU A 350 27.14 42.73 -7.76
CA GLU A 350 26.58 43.27 -6.51
C GLU A 350 26.23 44.78 -6.52
N SER A 351 26.60 45.50 -7.58
CA SER A 351 26.27 46.93 -7.76
C SER A 351 24.82 47.20 -8.16
N LEU A 352 23.97 46.18 -8.24
CA LEU A 352 22.54 46.30 -8.53
C LEU A 352 21.74 46.25 -7.21
N GLY A 353 20.89 47.25 -6.98
CA GLY A 353 19.95 47.23 -5.87
C GLY A 353 19.00 46.04 -5.99
N VAL A 354 18.63 45.44 -4.86
CA VAL A 354 17.80 44.20 -4.85
C VAL A 354 16.40 44.45 -5.44
N GLU A 355 15.93 45.71 -5.42
CA GLU A 355 14.73 46.19 -6.14
C GLU A 355 14.87 46.14 -7.68
N ASP A 356 15.93 46.70 -8.27
CA ASP A 356 16.09 46.85 -9.74
C ASP A 356 16.16 45.50 -10.49
N VAL A 357 16.63 44.46 -9.78
CA VAL A 357 16.78 43.08 -10.29
C VAL A 357 15.43 42.45 -10.68
N ILE A 358 14.31 42.97 -10.16
CA ILE A 358 12.97 42.41 -10.39
C ILE A 358 12.35 42.95 -11.69
N GLU A 359 12.62 44.19 -12.08
CA GLU A 359 12.07 44.79 -13.31
C GLU A 359 12.89 44.45 -14.57
N SER A 360 14.23 44.49 -14.48
CA SER A 360 15.10 44.16 -15.63
C SER A 360 14.89 42.74 -16.17
N ALA A 361 14.51 41.79 -15.31
CA ALA A 361 14.27 40.39 -15.68
C ALA A 361 12.96 40.15 -16.48
N VAL A 362 12.17 41.18 -16.76
CA VAL A 362 10.88 41.09 -17.48
C VAL A 362 11.00 41.44 -18.97
N VAL A 363 12.15 41.98 -19.42
CA VAL A 363 12.33 42.40 -20.81
C VAL A 363 12.74 41.23 -21.72
N ASP A 364 11.75 40.46 -22.18
CA ASP A 364 11.74 39.95 -23.56
C ASP A 364 10.30 39.60 -24.03
N VAL A 365 9.67 40.61 -24.62
CA VAL A 365 8.62 40.58 -25.66
C VAL A 365 7.44 39.59 -25.54
N SER A 366 6.30 40.10 -25.07
CA SER A 366 5.00 39.96 -25.76
C SER A 366 4.07 41.12 -25.37
N SER A 367 3.24 41.55 -26.33
CA SER A 367 2.70 42.90 -26.40
C SER A 367 1.45 43.20 -25.55
N GLU A 368 1.32 44.49 -25.23
CA GLU A 368 0.09 45.29 -25.14
C GLU A 368 -0.94 45.08 -24.01
N GLU A 369 -1.29 46.21 -23.38
CA GLU A 369 -2.52 46.57 -22.64
C GLU A 369 -2.92 45.74 -21.40
N SER A 370 -3.22 46.30 -20.22
CA SER A 370 -3.77 47.62 -19.92
C SER A 370 -3.72 47.92 -18.40
N GLN A 371 -4.07 49.16 -18.02
CA GLN A 371 -3.88 49.74 -16.69
C GLN A 371 -4.90 49.27 -15.62
N SER A 372 -4.50 49.28 -14.35
CA SER A 372 -5.27 49.91 -13.25
C SER A 372 -4.50 49.88 -11.92
N GLU A 373 -4.48 51.00 -11.21
CA GLU A 373 -3.95 51.13 -9.86
C GLU A 373 -5.04 50.81 -8.80
N SER A 374 -4.64 50.29 -7.64
CA SER A 374 -5.32 50.59 -6.37
C SER A 374 -4.41 50.30 -5.18
N ASP A 375 -4.61 51.06 -4.10
CA ASP A 375 -3.64 51.29 -3.03
C ASP A 375 -3.95 50.52 -1.73
N GLY A 376 -2.94 50.37 -0.86
CA GLY A 376 -3.12 50.35 0.58
C GLY A 376 -3.74 49.11 1.26
N SER A 377 -2.89 48.25 1.83
CA SER A 377 -2.79 48.20 3.30
C SER A 377 -1.70 47.25 3.82
N MET A 378 -1.06 47.67 4.91
CA MET A 378 0.04 46.96 5.57
C MET A 378 -0.47 46.13 6.75
N TYR A 379 -0.30 44.81 6.68
CA TYR A 379 -0.29 43.94 7.88
C TYR A 379 0.73 42.81 7.73
N THR A 380 1.72 42.83 8.62
CA THR A 380 2.92 41.98 8.60
C THR A 380 2.63 40.55 9.08
N THR A 381 2.00 39.75 8.21
CA THR A 381 1.98 38.28 8.35
C THR A 381 2.97 37.66 7.37
N LYS A 382 3.70 36.61 7.78
CA LYS A 382 4.52 35.78 6.88
C LYS A 382 3.62 34.99 5.92
N GLN A 383 3.01 35.67 4.95
CA GLN A 383 2.40 35.00 3.81
C GLN A 383 3.49 34.39 2.94
N VAL A 384 3.32 33.11 2.63
CA VAL A 384 3.89 32.54 1.41
C VAL A 384 3.23 33.31 0.27
N ARG A 385 3.94 34.27 -0.33
CA ARG A 385 3.53 34.91 -1.58
C ARG A 385 3.54 33.83 -2.67
N THR A 386 2.45 33.09 -2.81
CA THR A 386 2.02 32.60 -4.12
C THR A 386 1.80 33.83 -4.96
N ASP A 387 2.84 34.18 -5.73
CA ASP A 387 2.80 35.21 -6.76
C ASP A 387 1.50 35.06 -7.57
N GLU A 388 0.76 36.16 -7.68
CA GLU A 388 -0.57 36.14 -8.30
C GLU A 388 -0.50 35.69 -9.76
N ARG A 389 0.61 36.01 -10.45
CA ARG A 389 0.87 35.53 -11.81
C ARG A 389 0.96 34.01 -11.82
N SER A 390 1.71 33.40 -10.89
CA SER A 390 1.79 31.95 -10.70
C SER A 390 0.42 31.29 -10.46
N LEU A 391 -0.47 31.92 -9.68
CA LEU A 391 -1.84 31.42 -9.47
C LEU A 391 -2.66 31.48 -10.76
N ARG A 392 -2.61 32.62 -11.48
CA ARG A 392 -3.26 32.79 -12.80
C ARG A 392 -2.74 31.76 -13.82
N THR A 393 -1.43 31.51 -13.88
CA THR A 393 -0.83 30.49 -14.76
C THR A 393 -1.31 29.07 -14.43
N LEU A 394 -1.37 28.69 -13.15
CA LEU A 394 -1.87 27.38 -12.72
C LEU A 394 -3.35 27.21 -13.08
N TYR A 395 -4.16 28.25 -12.90
CA TYR A 395 -5.58 28.24 -13.28
C TYR A 395 -5.76 28.13 -14.80
N ALA A 396 -5.01 28.90 -15.60
CA ALA A 396 -5.02 28.82 -17.06
C ALA A 396 -4.60 27.43 -17.57
N ALA A 397 -3.54 26.84 -17.01
CA ALA A 397 -3.11 25.48 -17.35
C ALA A 397 -4.19 24.44 -17.01
N ALA A 398 -4.85 24.57 -15.84
CA ALA A 398 -5.98 23.72 -15.46
C ALA A 398 -7.19 23.90 -16.40
N GLN A 399 -7.48 25.12 -16.89
CA GLN A 399 -8.52 25.36 -17.88
C GLN A 399 -8.19 24.73 -19.24
N ILE A 400 -6.96 24.84 -19.74
CA ILE A 400 -6.52 24.21 -21.00
C ILE A 400 -6.71 22.68 -20.93
N ILE A 401 -6.27 22.05 -19.83
CA ILE A 401 -6.47 20.61 -19.61
C ILE A 401 -7.96 20.28 -19.50
N LYS A 402 -8.76 21.12 -18.84
CA LYS A 402 -10.21 20.93 -18.71
C LYS A 402 -10.91 20.95 -20.09
N THR A 403 -10.64 21.94 -20.94
CA THR A 403 -11.22 22.03 -22.29
C THR A 403 -10.85 20.79 -23.11
N SER A 404 -9.57 20.41 -23.11
CA SER A 404 -9.11 19.19 -23.80
C SER A 404 -9.73 17.88 -23.26
N LEU A 405 -10.31 17.89 -22.06
CA LEU A 405 -11.07 16.77 -21.50
C LEU A 405 -12.58 16.84 -21.81
N ASP A 406 -13.09 18.03 -22.12
CA ASP A 406 -14.48 18.25 -22.55
C ASP A 406 -14.65 17.94 -24.06
N ASP A 407 -13.60 18.12 -24.87
CA ASP A 407 -13.58 17.84 -26.32
C ASP A 407 -13.47 16.33 -26.70
N MET A 408 -13.48 15.42 -25.74
CA MET A 408 -13.20 14.00 -25.99
C MET A 408 -14.45 13.21 -26.47
N ASP A 409 -14.38 12.61 -27.66
CA ASP A 409 -15.42 11.68 -28.15
C ASP A 409 -15.32 10.31 -27.44
N MET A 410 -16.12 10.14 -26.39
CA MET A 410 -16.06 8.98 -25.48
C MET A 410 -17.05 7.87 -25.86
N LYS A 411 -16.95 7.37 -27.09
CA LYS A 411 -17.64 6.15 -27.54
C LYS A 411 -16.87 4.92 -27.05
N THR A 412 -17.39 4.25 -26.03
CA THR A 412 -16.91 2.94 -25.58
C THR A 412 -17.79 1.83 -26.12
N THR A 413 -17.16 0.77 -26.63
CA THR A 413 -17.80 -0.50 -26.98
C THR A 413 -18.33 -1.19 -25.73
N TRP A 414 -19.53 -1.79 -25.80
CA TRP A 414 -20.11 -2.57 -24.71
C TRP A 414 -20.52 -3.98 -25.16
N PRO A 415 -20.12 -5.05 -24.46
CA PRO A 415 -19.09 -5.07 -23.40
C PRO A 415 -17.69 -4.85 -24.01
N PRO A 416 -16.79 -4.10 -23.33
CA PRO A 416 -15.39 -3.97 -23.75
C PRO A 416 -14.64 -5.30 -23.63
N THR A 417 -13.74 -5.55 -24.58
CA THR A 417 -12.96 -6.77 -24.79
C THR A 417 -11.46 -6.57 -24.47
N SER A 418 -10.62 -7.59 -24.66
CA SER A 418 -9.15 -7.47 -24.55
C SER A 418 -8.56 -6.34 -25.41
N ASP A 419 -9.18 -6.11 -26.57
CA ASP A 419 -8.70 -5.19 -27.60
C ASP A 419 -9.06 -3.73 -27.26
N ASP A 420 -10.03 -3.55 -26.36
CA ASP A 420 -10.40 -2.28 -25.73
C ASP A 420 -9.63 -2.05 -24.42
N LEU A 421 -9.35 -3.11 -23.65
CA LEU A 421 -8.83 -3.05 -22.28
C LEU A 421 -7.29 -3.06 -22.17
N ASN A 422 -6.58 -2.41 -23.09
CA ASN A 422 -5.11 -2.39 -23.13
C ASN A 422 -4.48 -0.99 -22.99
N ILE A 423 -3.15 -0.96 -22.83
CA ILE A 423 -2.35 0.26 -22.62
C ILE A 423 -2.38 1.16 -23.87
N THR A 424 -2.40 0.59 -25.08
CA THR A 424 -2.44 1.34 -26.34
C THR A 424 -3.74 2.14 -26.47
N GLN A 425 -4.90 1.51 -26.21
CA GLN A 425 -6.18 2.23 -26.18
C GLN A 425 -6.23 3.25 -25.04
N SER A 426 -5.71 2.90 -23.86
CA SER A 426 -5.59 3.85 -22.73
C SER A 426 -4.79 5.10 -23.14
N LYS A 427 -3.69 4.93 -23.87
CA LYS A 427 -2.87 6.02 -24.41
C LYS A 427 -3.58 6.80 -25.51
N LYS A 428 -4.41 6.16 -26.33
CA LYS A 428 -5.22 6.83 -27.37
C LYS A 428 -6.30 7.74 -26.77
N LEU A 429 -7.02 7.25 -25.76
CA LEU A 429 -8.15 7.94 -25.12
C LEU A 429 -7.73 9.18 -24.30
N ILE A 430 -6.56 9.17 -23.68
CA ILE A 430 -6.07 10.29 -22.85
C ILE A 430 -5.50 11.41 -23.74
N PRO A 431 -5.84 12.70 -23.52
CA PRO A 431 -5.29 13.80 -24.30
C PRO A 431 -3.82 14.05 -23.97
N TRP A 432 -3.05 14.57 -24.93
CA TRP A 432 -1.61 14.76 -24.77
C TRP A 432 -1.29 15.82 -23.71
N GLN A 433 -2.14 16.84 -23.56
CA GLN A 433 -2.01 17.90 -22.57
C GLN A 433 -2.00 17.34 -21.14
N LEU A 434 -2.96 16.46 -20.81
CA LEU A 434 -3.03 15.81 -19.49
C LEU A 434 -1.84 14.85 -19.29
N PHE A 435 -1.51 14.06 -20.31
CA PHE A 435 -0.39 13.10 -20.24
C PHE A 435 0.95 13.80 -20.01
N ASN A 436 1.24 14.86 -20.78
CA ASN A 436 2.46 15.64 -20.67
C ASN A 436 2.52 16.40 -19.35
N PHE A 437 1.42 17.02 -18.91
CA PHE A 437 1.36 17.71 -17.62
C PHE A 437 1.71 16.78 -16.44
N LEU A 438 1.16 15.56 -16.43
CA LEU A 438 1.51 14.55 -15.42
C LEU A 438 2.96 14.06 -15.56
N GLY A 439 3.47 13.93 -16.79
CA GLY A 439 4.87 13.58 -17.07
C GLY A 439 5.86 14.63 -16.55
N TRP A 440 5.56 15.92 -16.74
CA TRP A 440 6.34 17.04 -16.23
C TRP A 440 6.24 17.16 -14.69
N MET A 441 5.03 17.03 -14.12
CA MET A 441 4.83 17.03 -12.66
C MET A 441 5.58 15.88 -11.96
N SER A 442 5.63 14.71 -12.59
CA SER A 442 6.27 13.51 -12.03
C SER A 442 7.77 13.48 -12.28
N GLY A 443 8.32 14.41 -13.07
CA GLY A 443 9.74 14.45 -13.43
C GLY A 443 10.19 13.34 -14.39
N VAL A 444 9.25 12.69 -15.08
CA VAL A 444 9.53 11.62 -16.06
C VAL A 444 9.88 12.22 -17.43
N SER A 445 9.40 13.42 -17.72
CA SER A 445 9.85 14.25 -18.84
C SER A 445 10.22 15.65 -18.35
N HIS A 446 11.19 16.28 -19.01
CA HIS A 446 11.67 17.63 -18.72
C HIS A 446 11.55 18.59 -19.91
N GLU A 447 11.09 18.11 -21.06
CA GLU A 447 10.98 18.92 -22.28
C GLU A 447 9.51 19.18 -22.62
N PRO A 448 9.13 20.42 -22.96
CA PRO A 448 7.82 20.71 -23.53
C PRO A 448 7.74 20.12 -24.95
N ARG A 449 6.62 19.48 -25.26
CA ARG A 449 6.30 18.91 -26.58
C ARG A 449 4.79 19.04 -26.82
N GLU A 450 4.42 19.23 -28.09
CA GLU A 450 3.02 19.32 -28.55
C GLU A 450 2.39 17.92 -28.79
N GLU A 451 3.21 16.87 -28.73
CA GLU A 451 2.79 15.47 -28.75
C GLU A 451 3.07 14.77 -27.41
N LYS A 452 2.51 13.58 -27.20
CA LYS A 452 2.75 12.77 -25.99
C LYS A 452 4.24 12.48 -25.79
N VAL A 453 4.79 12.88 -24.64
CA VAL A 453 6.20 12.66 -24.29
C VAL A 453 6.57 11.17 -24.29
N THR A 454 7.75 10.85 -24.81
CA THR A 454 8.33 9.50 -24.77
C THR A 454 8.87 9.22 -23.39
N VAL A 455 8.38 8.16 -22.73
CA VAL A 455 8.72 7.79 -21.34
C VAL A 455 8.97 6.28 -21.23
N SER A 456 9.50 5.82 -20.08
CA SER A 456 9.68 4.38 -19.84
C SER A 456 8.34 3.64 -19.77
N THR A 457 8.31 2.33 -20.04
CA THR A 457 7.07 1.54 -20.04
C THR A 457 6.42 1.43 -18.65
N ASP A 458 7.21 1.43 -17.58
CA ASP A 458 6.73 1.41 -16.19
C ASP A 458 6.16 2.78 -15.78
N ASP A 459 6.83 3.87 -16.15
CA ASP A 459 6.35 5.22 -15.88
C ASP A 459 5.12 5.56 -16.73
N GLU A 460 5.07 5.14 -17.99
CA GLU A 460 3.90 5.27 -18.87
C GLU A 460 2.67 4.64 -18.21
N ARG A 461 2.80 3.42 -17.69
CA ARG A 461 1.71 2.71 -17.01
C ARG A 461 1.20 3.46 -15.77
N LYS A 462 2.10 4.08 -15.00
CA LYS A 462 1.76 4.87 -13.81
C LYS A 462 1.10 6.19 -14.19
N VAL A 463 1.64 6.92 -15.17
CA VAL A 463 1.07 8.18 -15.68
C VAL A 463 -0.32 7.94 -16.28
N LEU A 464 -0.49 6.92 -17.12
CA LEU A 464 -1.81 6.53 -17.67
C LEU A 464 -2.79 6.07 -16.59
N SER A 465 -2.31 5.45 -15.51
CA SER A 465 -3.15 5.05 -14.38
C SER A 465 -3.75 6.26 -13.66
N ILE A 466 -2.95 7.31 -13.44
CA ILE A 466 -3.40 8.57 -12.81
C ILE A 466 -4.26 9.40 -13.78
N ALA A 467 -3.86 9.47 -15.06
CA ALA A 467 -4.61 10.21 -16.08
C ALA A 467 -6.05 9.67 -16.21
N GLN A 468 -6.23 8.34 -16.24
CA GLN A 468 -7.55 7.72 -16.29
C GLN A 468 -8.42 8.07 -15.08
N ASP A 469 -7.86 8.09 -13.85
CA ASP A 469 -8.62 8.50 -12.66
C ASP A 469 -9.09 9.96 -12.75
N ILE A 470 -8.26 10.85 -13.30
CA ILE A 470 -8.61 12.26 -13.49
C ILE A 470 -9.79 12.41 -14.47
N VAL A 471 -9.80 11.66 -15.58
CA VAL A 471 -10.93 11.64 -16.52
C VAL A 471 -12.19 11.06 -15.86
N TYR A 472 -12.06 9.95 -15.13
CA TYR A 472 -13.18 9.32 -14.43
C TYR A 472 -13.81 10.27 -13.40
N LEU A 473 -12.97 10.97 -12.64
CA LEU A 473 -13.39 12.01 -11.69
C LEU A 473 -14.07 13.19 -12.39
N LYS A 474 -13.47 13.75 -13.43
CA LYS A 474 -14.02 14.87 -14.23
C LYS A 474 -15.39 14.54 -14.82
N THR A 475 -15.57 13.30 -15.29
CA THR A 475 -16.83 12.85 -15.89
C THR A 475 -17.85 12.35 -14.85
N LYS A 476 -17.49 12.28 -13.56
CA LYS A 476 -18.28 11.71 -12.46
C LYS A 476 -18.64 10.23 -12.71
N GLY A 477 -17.69 9.46 -13.24
CA GLY A 477 -17.83 8.05 -13.56
C GLY A 477 -18.64 7.73 -14.83
N ARG A 478 -19.07 8.74 -15.59
CA ARG A 478 -19.80 8.55 -16.86
C ARG A 478 -18.90 8.03 -17.99
N CYS A 479 -17.65 8.48 -18.06
CA CYS A 479 -16.66 7.90 -18.96
C CYS A 479 -15.90 6.82 -18.20
N VAL A 480 -16.04 5.57 -18.63
CA VAL A 480 -15.35 4.43 -18.02
C VAL A 480 -14.15 4.05 -18.86
N LEU A 481 -12.95 4.32 -18.36
CA LEU A 481 -11.69 4.04 -19.07
C LEU A 481 -11.16 2.62 -18.75
N PRO A 482 -10.31 2.02 -19.61
CA PRO A 482 -9.82 0.65 -19.49
C PRO A 482 -9.40 0.21 -18.09
N LYS A 483 -8.68 1.05 -17.34
CA LYS A 483 -8.29 0.81 -15.93
C LYS A 483 -9.49 0.42 -15.05
N HIS A 484 -10.61 1.12 -15.15
CA HIS A 484 -11.73 0.97 -14.22
C HIS A 484 -12.48 -0.35 -14.44
N HIS A 485 -12.60 -0.77 -15.70
CA HIS A 485 -13.09 -2.10 -16.07
C HIS A 485 -12.08 -3.19 -15.68
N ALA A 486 -10.84 -3.10 -16.19
CA ALA A 486 -9.83 -4.12 -16.00
C ALA A 486 -9.52 -4.36 -14.51
N LEU A 487 -9.42 -3.31 -13.68
CA LEU A 487 -9.19 -3.44 -12.24
C LEU A 487 -10.39 -4.07 -11.53
N GLY A 488 -11.62 -3.64 -11.84
CA GLY A 488 -12.82 -4.19 -11.23
C GLY A 488 -13.03 -5.67 -11.56
N MET A 489 -12.85 -6.04 -12.83
CA MET A 489 -12.90 -7.42 -13.31
C MET A 489 -11.78 -8.27 -12.69
N SER A 490 -10.53 -7.79 -12.71
CA SER A 490 -9.39 -8.53 -12.12
C SER A 490 -9.58 -8.76 -10.63
N VAL A 491 -10.04 -7.77 -9.87
CA VAL A 491 -10.29 -7.92 -8.43
C VAL A 491 -11.48 -8.86 -8.17
N ARG A 492 -12.52 -8.84 -9.02
CA ARG A 492 -13.60 -9.84 -8.96
C ARG A 492 -13.05 -11.25 -9.18
N HIS A 493 -12.30 -11.46 -10.26
CA HIS A 493 -11.79 -12.77 -10.64
C HIS A 493 -10.80 -13.34 -9.61
N LEU A 494 -9.84 -12.52 -9.14
CA LEU A 494 -8.80 -12.96 -8.20
C LEU A 494 -9.29 -13.13 -6.75
N THR A 495 -10.39 -12.50 -6.33
CA THR A 495 -10.78 -12.46 -4.91
C THR A 495 -12.25 -12.76 -4.61
N GLY A 496 -13.15 -12.69 -5.59
CA GLY A 496 -14.61 -12.73 -5.40
C GLY A 496 -15.18 -11.60 -4.52
N SER A 497 -14.35 -10.67 -4.03
CA SER A 497 -14.71 -9.81 -2.91
C SER A 497 -15.47 -8.57 -3.35
N ALA A 498 -16.81 -8.66 -3.26
CA ALA A 498 -17.73 -7.53 -3.40
C ALA A 498 -17.31 -6.28 -2.61
N LYS A 499 -16.72 -6.47 -1.43
CA LYS A 499 -16.26 -5.39 -0.55
C LYS A 499 -15.01 -4.68 -1.11
N LEU A 500 -14.07 -5.41 -1.70
CA LEU A 500 -12.89 -4.79 -2.32
C LEU A 500 -13.27 -3.96 -3.54
N ILE A 501 -14.16 -4.48 -4.41
CA ILE A 501 -14.68 -3.75 -5.56
C ILE A 501 -15.41 -2.48 -5.10
N SER A 502 -16.25 -2.56 -4.06
CA SER A 502 -16.95 -1.41 -3.48
C SER A 502 -15.98 -0.35 -2.91
N ILE A 503 -14.88 -0.75 -2.27
CA ILE A 503 -13.85 0.19 -1.79
C ILE A 503 -13.15 0.88 -2.97
N LEU A 504 -12.74 0.12 -3.99
CA LEU A 504 -12.06 0.67 -5.17
C LEU A 504 -12.97 1.59 -5.99
N ASN A 505 -14.25 1.28 -6.09
CA ASN A 505 -15.25 2.13 -6.71
C ASN A 505 -15.53 3.40 -5.89
N GLY A 506 -15.62 3.29 -4.56
CA GLY A 506 -15.76 4.45 -3.66
C GLY A 506 -14.54 5.39 -3.67
N LEU A 507 -13.36 4.89 -4.06
CA LEU A 507 -12.15 5.69 -4.31
C LEU A 507 -12.02 6.18 -5.76
N GLY A 508 -12.97 5.84 -6.65
CA GLY A 508 -12.96 6.26 -8.05
C GLY A 508 -11.97 5.50 -8.95
N HIS A 509 -11.38 4.39 -8.50
CA HIS A 509 -10.40 3.61 -9.28
C HIS A 509 -11.01 2.44 -10.09
N SER A 510 -12.28 2.12 -9.86
CA SER A 510 -12.96 0.95 -10.44
C SER A 510 -14.43 1.25 -10.71
N VAL A 511 -15.03 0.53 -11.65
CA VAL A 511 -16.49 0.48 -11.79
C VAL A 511 -17.17 -0.18 -10.59
N SER A 512 -18.47 0.04 -10.43
CA SER A 512 -19.28 -0.58 -9.38
C SER A 512 -19.38 -2.11 -9.58
N ARG A 513 -19.67 -2.84 -8.50
CA ARG A 513 -19.91 -4.29 -8.57
C ARG A 513 -21.01 -4.66 -9.56
N SER A 514 -22.08 -3.86 -9.66
CA SER A 514 -23.17 -4.10 -10.61
C SER A 514 -22.68 -4.01 -12.06
N VAL A 515 -21.82 -3.05 -12.40
CA VAL A 515 -21.22 -2.95 -13.73
C VAL A 515 -20.26 -4.09 -14.03
N VAL A 516 -19.47 -4.59 -13.05
CA VAL A 516 -18.64 -5.79 -13.26
C VAL A 516 -19.50 -7.02 -13.55
N LEU A 517 -20.57 -7.24 -12.77
CA LEU A 517 -21.48 -8.37 -13.00
C LEU A 517 -22.27 -8.24 -14.32
N ALA A 518 -22.68 -7.02 -14.68
CA ALA A 518 -23.32 -6.76 -15.97
C ALA A 518 -22.36 -6.99 -17.15
N HIS A 519 -21.05 -6.76 -16.96
CA HIS A 519 -20.02 -7.07 -17.96
C HIS A 519 -19.89 -8.58 -18.18
N ASP A 520 -19.75 -9.37 -17.10
CA ASP A 520 -19.73 -10.84 -17.20
C ASP A 520 -20.98 -11.38 -17.91
N THR A 521 -22.17 -10.88 -17.53
CA THR A 521 -23.45 -11.25 -18.17
C THR A 521 -23.53 -10.81 -19.63
N ALA A 522 -22.98 -9.64 -19.99
CA ALA A 522 -22.97 -9.15 -21.36
C ALA A 522 -22.03 -9.97 -22.26
N LEU A 523 -20.87 -10.41 -21.74
CA LEU A 523 -20.01 -11.37 -22.44
C LEU A 523 -20.71 -12.72 -22.63
N ALA A 524 -21.36 -13.26 -21.58
CA ALA A 524 -22.11 -14.51 -21.68
C ALA A 524 -23.25 -14.42 -22.71
N LYS A 525 -24.03 -13.32 -22.70
CA LYS A 525 -25.07 -13.06 -23.71
C LYS A 525 -24.51 -12.94 -25.12
N ARG A 526 -23.35 -12.29 -25.30
CA ARG A 526 -22.67 -12.18 -26.60
C ARG A 526 -22.19 -13.55 -27.10
N GLN A 527 -21.72 -14.42 -26.21
CA GLN A 527 -21.35 -15.80 -26.55
C GLN A 527 -22.58 -16.62 -26.96
N LEU A 528 -23.69 -16.56 -26.20
CA LEU A 528 -24.93 -17.26 -26.54
C LEU A 528 -25.53 -16.77 -27.88
N ALA A 529 -25.43 -15.47 -28.17
CA ALA A 529 -25.93 -14.89 -29.41
C ALA A 529 -25.19 -15.34 -30.69
N LEU A 530 -24.00 -15.94 -30.55
CA LEU A 530 -23.26 -16.55 -31.66
C LEU A 530 -23.79 -17.97 -32.00
N GLY A 531 -24.69 -18.55 -31.20
CA GLY A 531 -25.41 -19.80 -31.47
C GLY A 531 -24.71 -21.09 -31.00
N ASP A 532 -25.39 -22.24 -31.17
CA ASP A 532 -24.93 -23.54 -30.63
C ASP A 532 -23.75 -24.18 -31.40
N GLN A 533 -23.29 -23.55 -32.49
CA GLN A 533 -22.24 -24.08 -33.37
C GLN A 533 -20.85 -23.48 -33.12
N ILE A 534 -20.67 -22.74 -32.03
CA ILE A 534 -19.37 -22.14 -31.68
C ILE A 534 -18.54 -23.19 -30.94
N LEU A 535 -17.43 -23.59 -31.55
CA LEU A 535 -16.39 -24.34 -30.87
C LEU A 535 -15.31 -23.37 -30.36
N PRO A 536 -14.65 -23.65 -29.22
CA PRO A 536 -13.52 -22.85 -28.75
C PRO A 536 -12.41 -22.76 -29.80
N ASP A 537 -11.64 -21.67 -29.81
CA ASP A 537 -10.52 -21.50 -30.75
C ASP A 537 -9.56 -22.71 -30.72
N GLY A 538 -9.33 -23.30 -31.89
CA GLY A 538 -8.54 -24.52 -32.06
C GLY A 538 -9.33 -25.84 -32.02
N VAL A 539 -10.63 -25.82 -31.69
CA VAL A 539 -11.51 -27.00 -31.67
C VAL A 539 -12.29 -27.07 -33.00
N GLN A 540 -12.12 -28.17 -33.75
CA GLN A 540 -12.77 -28.40 -35.04
C GLN A 540 -14.10 -29.18 -34.91
N PRO A 541 -15.05 -29.07 -35.86
CA PRO A 541 -16.32 -29.82 -35.82
C PRO A 541 -16.13 -31.28 -36.28
N ILE A 542 -15.29 -32.03 -35.57
CA ILE A 542 -14.92 -33.43 -35.84
C ILE A 542 -15.17 -34.30 -34.62
N PHE A 543 -15.03 -35.63 -34.78
CA PHE A 543 -15.14 -36.56 -33.66
C PHE A 543 -14.17 -36.15 -32.53
N THR A 544 -14.73 -35.91 -31.35
CA THR A 544 -14.05 -35.29 -30.22
C THR A 544 -14.25 -36.16 -28.99
N THR A 545 -13.16 -36.54 -28.34
CA THR A 545 -13.20 -37.22 -27.04
C THR A 545 -12.97 -36.20 -25.95
N LEU A 546 -13.93 -36.06 -25.03
CA LEU A 546 -13.79 -35.22 -23.85
C LEU A 546 -13.39 -36.12 -22.68
N VAL A 547 -12.20 -35.89 -22.12
CA VAL A 547 -11.70 -36.60 -20.94
C VAL A 547 -11.81 -35.65 -19.75
N TYR A 548 -12.68 -35.95 -18.79
CA TYR A 548 -12.82 -35.19 -17.55
C TYR A 548 -12.33 -36.03 -16.37
N ASP A 549 -11.63 -35.38 -15.44
CA ASP A 549 -11.15 -36.00 -14.20
C ASP A 549 -11.17 -34.97 -13.05
N ASN A 550 -11.25 -35.44 -11.82
CA ASN A 550 -11.22 -34.59 -10.63
C ASN A 550 -9.79 -34.49 -10.10
N ASN A 551 -9.19 -33.31 -10.21
CA ASN A 551 -7.95 -32.97 -9.51
C ASN A 551 -8.25 -32.60 -8.06
N ASP A 552 -8.42 -33.63 -7.24
CA ASP A 552 -8.52 -33.52 -5.79
C ASP A 552 -7.12 -33.52 -5.17
N PHE A 553 -6.78 -32.46 -4.41
CA PHE A 553 -5.50 -32.34 -3.71
C PHE A 553 -5.69 -32.10 -2.21
N GLY A 554 -4.93 -32.82 -1.40
CA GLY A 554 -4.91 -32.66 0.06
C GLY A 554 -6.13 -33.22 0.78
N GLU A 555 -6.84 -34.16 0.16
CA GLU A 555 -8.06 -34.79 0.68
C GLU A 555 -7.93 -35.38 2.09
N GLU A 556 -6.74 -35.86 2.48
CA GLU A 556 -6.42 -36.41 3.81
C GLU A 556 -6.38 -35.37 4.96
N THR A 557 -7.17 -34.30 4.88
CA THR A 557 -7.33 -33.35 6.00
C THR A 557 -8.63 -33.61 6.76
N VAL A 558 -8.50 -34.03 8.03
CA VAL A 558 -9.62 -34.27 8.97
C VAL A 558 -10.57 -33.06 9.13
N SER A 559 -10.14 -31.86 8.72
CA SER A 559 -10.93 -30.62 8.80
C SER A 559 -11.47 -30.11 7.45
N GLY A 560 -11.15 -30.75 6.33
CA GLY A 560 -11.50 -30.29 4.98
C GLY A 560 -10.95 -28.91 4.61
N LYS A 561 -9.95 -28.39 5.34
CA LYS A 561 -9.36 -27.07 5.12
C LYS A 561 -8.05 -27.18 4.37
N GLY A 562 -7.96 -26.43 3.27
CA GLY A 562 -6.79 -26.46 2.38
C GLY A 562 -6.88 -27.53 1.30
N THR A 563 -7.99 -28.27 1.21
CA THR A 563 -8.27 -29.14 0.07
C THR A 563 -8.55 -28.32 -1.18
N THR A 564 -8.15 -28.83 -2.33
CA THR A 564 -8.54 -28.31 -3.65
C THR A 564 -9.38 -29.37 -4.33
N HIS A 565 -10.52 -28.96 -4.89
CA HIS A 565 -11.47 -29.83 -5.59
C HIS A 565 -11.80 -29.18 -6.93
N ASN A 566 -11.06 -29.55 -7.98
CA ASN A 566 -11.17 -28.95 -9.30
C ASN A 566 -11.42 -30.05 -10.36
N THR A 567 -12.56 -30.02 -11.04
CA THR A 567 -12.75 -30.85 -12.24
C THR A 567 -12.01 -30.24 -13.41
N ASN A 568 -11.09 -31.00 -14.00
CA ASN A 568 -10.32 -30.62 -15.18
C ASN A 568 -10.82 -31.41 -16.40
N GLY A 569 -10.69 -30.81 -17.59
CA GLY A 569 -11.10 -31.42 -18.85
C GLY A 569 -10.02 -31.30 -19.92
N ILE A 570 -9.84 -32.35 -20.72
CA ILE A 570 -8.99 -32.38 -21.91
C ILE A 570 -9.89 -32.65 -23.11
N ILE A 571 -9.79 -31.80 -24.13
CA ILE A 571 -10.44 -31.98 -25.43
C ILE A 571 -9.44 -32.67 -26.35
N VAL A 572 -9.71 -33.93 -26.71
CA VAL A 572 -8.88 -34.70 -27.65
C VAL A 572 -9.58 -34.77 -28.99
N GLN A 573 -8.93 -34.24 -30.02
CA GLN A 573 -9.37 -34.31 -31.40
C GLN A 573 -8.30 -34.99 -32.24
N HIS A 574 -8.65 -36.09 -32.88
CA HIS A 574 -7.81 -36.70 -33.90
C HIS A 574 -8.16 -36.06 -35.24
N PRO A 575 -7.20 -35.46 -35.96
CA PRO A 575 -7.44 -35.02 -37.33
C PRO A 575 -8.02 -36.19 -38.11
N ILE A 576 -9.04 -35.94 -38.94
CA ILE A 576 -9.48 -36.92 -39.92
C ILE A 576 -8.36 -36.98 -40.96
N THR A 577 -7.36 -37.81 -40.70
CA THR A 577 -6.50 -38.33 -41.75
C THR A 577 -7.47 -38.97 -42.74
N GLN A 578 -7.49 -38.47 -43.97
CA GLN A 578 -8.04 -39.27 -45.08
C GLN A 578 -7.38 -40.65 -45.01
N PRO A 579 -8.06 -41.75 -45.38
CA PRO A 579 -7.45 -43.05 -45.37
C PRO A 579 -6.33 -43.11 -46.43
N GLU A 580 -5.14 -42.63 -46.05
CA GLU A 580 -3.91 -43.27 -46.49
C GLU A 580 -4.12 -44.75 -46.20
N ARG A 581 -4.20 -45.52 -47.30
CA ARG A 581 -4.33 -46.99 -47.26
C ARG A 581 -3.37 -47.48 -46.19
N GLU A 582 -3.87 -48.24 -45.20
CA GLU A 582 -2.98 -48.84 -44.19
C GLU A 582 -1.78 -49.43 -44.93
N PRO A 583 -0.53 -48.96 -44.68
CA PRO A 583 0.63 -49.58 -45.28
C PRO A 583 0.58 -51.03 -44.85
N SER A 584 0.35 -51.91 -45.84
CA SER A 584 -0.05 -53.29 -45.63
C SER A 584 0.78 -53.90 -44.52
N LYS A 585 0.14 -54.36 -43.44
CA LYS A 585 0.82 -54.90 -42.25
C LYS A 585 1.62 -56.13 -42.66
N ILE A 586 2.87 -55.93 -43.10
CA ILE A 586 3.83 -56.98 -43.35
C ILE A 586 4.09 -57.62 -41.99
N ALA A 587 3.54 -58.82 -41.81
CA ALA A 587 3.73 -59.59 -40.59
C ALA A 587 5.21 -59.99 -40.51
N ILE A 588 6.01 -59.20 -39.78
CA ILE A 588 7.41 -59.54 -39.50
C ILE A 588 7.40 -60.80 -38.62
N PRO A 589 7.90 -61.96 -39.10
CA PRO A 589 7.94 -63.16 -38.29
C PRO A 589 8.91 -62.95 -37.11
N LYS A 590 8.44 -63.24 -35.89
CA LYS A 590 9.22 -63.05 -34.65
C LYS A 590 10.52 -63.88 -34.69
N SER A 591 11.66 -63.22 -34.90
CA SER A 591 12.97 -63.86 -34.72
C SER A 591 13.23 -64.10 -33.22
N ARG A 592 13.23 -65.36 -32.81
CA ARG A 592 13.61 -65.76 -31.44
C ARG A 592 15.14 -65.71 -31.26
N LYS A 593 15.73 -64.52 -31.23
CA LYS A 593 17.08 -64.29 -30.69
C LYS A 593 17.10 -62.97 -29.91
N ILE A 594 17.21 -63.09 -28.59
CA ILE A 594 17.37 -61.97 -27.66
C ILE A 594 18.83 -61.53 -27.71
N ALA A 595 19.10 -60.23 -27.86
CA ALA A 595 20.45 -59.69 -28.06
C ALA A 595 21.20 -59.35 -26.76
N PHE A 596 20.61 -59.63 -25.59
CA PHE A 596 21.18 -59.33 -24.28
C PHE A 596 20.87 -60.47 -23.30
N GLU A 597 21.85 -60.88 -22.51
CA GLU A 597 21.66 -61.88 -21.46
C GLU A 597 20.90 -61.28 -20.26
N VAL A 598 20.03 -62.09 -19.65
CA VAL A 598 19.24 -61.71 -18.48
C VAL A 598 20.11 -61.88 -17.22
N PRO A 599 20.21 -60.87 -16.33
CA PRO A 599 20.99 -61.00 -15.10
C PRO A 599 20.36 -62.06 -14.15
N PRO A 600 21.18 -62.74 -13.33
CA PRO A 600 20.71 -63.80 -12.45
C PRO A 600 19.72 -63.31 -11.37
N VAL A 601 18.83 -64.21 -10.95
CA VAL A 601 17.54 -63.91 -10.30
C VAL A 601 17.63 -63.57 -8.80
N GLU A 602 18.81 -63.56 -8.19
CA GLU A 602 18.96 -63.23 -6.76
C GLU A 602 19.04 -61.72 -6.51
N LEU A 603 17.86 -61.12 -6.26
CA LEU A 603 17.73 -59.80 -5.66
C LEU A 603 18.19 -59.83 -4.19
N VAL A 604 19.43 -59.43 -3.93
CA VAL A 604 19.93 -59.25 -2.56
C VAL A 604 19.14 -58.15 -1.86
N THR A 605 18.40 -58.49 -0.81
CA THR A 605 17.57 -57.55 -0.04
C THR A 605 18.44 -56.49 0.66
N TYR A 606 18.24 -55.21 0.30
CA TYR A 606 18.95 -54.09 0.92
C TYR A 606 18.40 -53.78 2.33
N PHE A 607 18.92 -54.47 3.34
CA PHE A 607 18.79 -54.03 4.73
C PHE A 607 19.81 -52.90 4.99
N GLY A 608 19.31 -51.69 5.22
CA GLY A 608 20.14 -50.51 5.44
C GLY A 608 21.10 -50.68 6.61
N ARG A 609 22.40 -50.75 6.34
CA ARG A 609 23.44 -50.79 7.38
C ARG A 609 23.41 -49.50 8.19
N ARG A 610 23.01 -49.60 9.46
CA ARG A 610 23.48 -48.68 10.49
C ARG A 610 24.98 -48.93 10.69
N THR A 611 25.81 -47.95 10.35
CA THR A 611 27.23 -47.95 10.73
C THR A 611 27.36 -47.62 12.21
N SER A 612 27.41 -48.66 13.05
CA SER A 612 28.00 -48.56 14.39
C SER A 612 29.53 -48.57 14.25
N THR A 613 30.17 -47.56 14.83
CA THR A 613 31.61 -47.54 15.12
C THR A 613 32.04 -48.78 15.91
N ILE A 614 33.12 -49.43 15.50
CA ILE A 614 34.48 -49.23 16.02
C ILE A 614 35.46 -49.48 14.87
#